data_AF-A0A7W1DVF1-F1
#
_entry.id   AF-A0A7W1DVF1-F1
#
_cell.length_a   1.000
_cell.length_b   1.000
_cell.length_c   1.000
_cell.angle_alpha   90.00
_cell.angle_beta   90.00
_cell.angle_gamma   90.00
#
_symmetry.space_group_name_H-M   'P 1'
#
loop_
_entity.id
_entity.type
_entity.pdbx_description
1 polymer ?
#
loop_
_entity_poly.entity_id
_entity_poly.type
_entity_poly.pdbx_seq_one_letter_code
_entity_poly.pdbx_strand_id
1 'polypeptide(L)'
;MSHATLIRRRPPEPSRAVVRTQSTEEREYQRRLRQIAALERRFSELDAEVVVLRGALGQFASICDARVGDLLSELRRVSRLAADYEQRVQRLRFGYPPDRLGRPLDEADDDPFSVPGDDATAEPPADQGEARHAIPRDRTRDADIKRVYRDLAKRCHPDYAKTDAERRQREAVMQRINEAFRDRDLETLQSLARQTEASDPTFADRPLHERLAWAEAEVARWDRLLADLKAEYLLLRRGEVHRLWRRHESGEPVLEQLEDDLEARLVAAGRRLDRLVTSYRRALDERQRLSPGLFPTF
;
A
#
# COMPACT_ATOMS: atom_id res chain seq x y z
N MET A 1 -12.33 -91.82 51.49
CA MET A 1 -13.12 -90.89 50.65
C MET A 1 -12.65 -89.47 50.94
N SER A 2 -12.48 -88.69 49.87
CA SER A 2 -11.64 -87.51 49.69
C SER A 2 -11.80 -86.34 50.68
N HIS A 3 -10.66 -85.83 51.16
CA HIS A 3 -10.51 -84.45 51.61
C HIS A 3 -10.28 -83.55 50.38
N ALA A 4 -11.21 -82.64 50.09
CA ALA A 4 -11.09 -81.68 49.00
C ALA A 4 -10.65 -80.31 49.55
N THR A 5 -9.41 -79.94 49.21
CA THR A 5 -8.75 -78.67 49.51
C THR A 5 -9.38 -77.51 48.72
N LEU A 6 -9.80 -76.45 49.43
CA LEU A 6 -10.25 -75.18 48.84
C LEU A 6 -9.08 -74.47 48.12
N ILE A 7 -9.16 -74.35 46.80
CA ILE A 7 -8.32 -73.45 46.01
C ILE A 7 -9.04 -72.10 45.89
N ARG A 8 -8.59 -71.11 46.67
CA ARG A 8 -8.97 -69.69 46.53
C ARG A 8 -8.47 -69.18 45.17
N ARG A 9 -9.38 -68.87 44.24
CA ARG A 9 -9.04 -68.15 43.00
C ARG A 9 -8.72 -66.69 43.34
N ARG A 10 -7.49 -66.27 43.03
CA ARG A 10 -7.02 -64.88 43.10
C ARG A 10 -7.73 -64.05 42.02
N PRO A 11 -8.30 -62.87 42.32
CA PRO A 11 -8.93 -62.03 41.30
C PRO A 11 -7.88 -61.49 40.32
N PRO A 12 -8.24 -61.28 39.04
CA PRO A 12 -7.33 -60.67 38.07
C PRO A 12 -7.09 -59.20 38.44
N GLU A 13 -5.82 -58.81 38.50
CA GLU A 13 -5.44 -57.41 38.72
C GLU A 13 -5.95 -56.54 37.55
N PRO A 14 -6.48 -55.33 37.81
CA PRO A 14 -6.85 -54.43 36.73
C PRO A 14 -5.59 -53.98 36.02
N SER A 15 -5.46 -54.35 34.75
CA SER A 15 -4.49 -53.78 33.81
C SER A 15 -4.53 -52.26 33.91
N ARG A 16 -3.51 -51.68 34.54
CA ARG A 16 -3.30 -50.23 34.60
C ARG A 16 -3.31 -49.70 33.17
N ALA A 17 -4.39 -49.04 32.80
CA ALA A 17 -4.43 -48.20 31.62
C ALA A 17 -3.33 -47.13 31.79
N VAL A 18 -2.24 -47.28 31.04
CA VAL A 18 -1.19 -46.26 30.97
C VAL A 18 -1.81 -45.06 30.29
N VAL A 19 -2.34 -44.13 31.09
CA VAL A 19 -2.74 -42.80 30.62
C VAL A 19 -1.44 -42.15 30.14
N ARG A 20 -1.22 -42.13 28.81
CA ARG A 20 -0.13 -41.38 28.20
C ARG A 20 -0.36 -39.91 28.52
N THR A 21 0.26 -39.43 29.58
CA THR A 21 0.29 -38.00 29.88
C THR A 21 1.06 -37.33 28.75
N GLN A 22 0.37 -36.49 27.97
CA GLN A 22 1.01 -35.70 26.90
C GLN A 22 2.26 -35.01 27.44
N SER A 23 3.34 -35.05 26.64
CA SER A 23 4.60 -34.42 26.99
C SER A 23 4.41 -32.91 27.20
N THR A 24 5.32 -32.27 27.93
CA THR A 24 5.31 -30.81 28.12
C THR A 24 5.35 -30.08 26.77
N GLU A 25 6.17 -30.58 25.84
CA GLU A 25 6.31 -30.06 24.47
C GLU A 25 5.01 -30.22 23.66
N GLU A 26 4.29 -31.34 23.81
CA GLU A 26 3.00 -31.55 23.13
C GLU A 26 1.96 -30.55 23.59
N ARG A 27 1.88 -30.30 24.90
CA ARG A 27 0.95 -29.28 25.47
C ARG A 27 1.30 -27.89 24.99
N GLU A 28 2.58 -27.58 24.90
CA GLU A 28 3.06 -26.30 24.39
C GLU A 28 2.74 -26.13 22.90
N TYR A 29 2.99 -27.13 22.07
CA TYR A 29 2.58 -27.11 20.66
C TYR A 29 1.07 -26.91 20.50
N GLN A 30 0.24 -27.63 21.27
CA GLN A 30 -1.21 -27.44 21.26
C GLN A 30 -1.63 -26.03 21.72
N ARG A 31 -0.91 -25.45 22.69
CA ARG A 31 -1.13 -24.05 23.11
C ARG A 31 -0.82 -23.08 21.98
N ARG A 32 0.28 -23.27 21.24
CA ARG A 32 0.65 -22.44 20.08
C ARG A 32 -0.37 -22.56 18.95
N LEU A 33 -0.87 -23.76 18.65
CA LEU A 33 -1.94 -23.92 17.64
C LEU A 33 -3.22 -23.16 18.01
N ARG A 34 -3.63 -23.19 19.29
CA ARG A 34 -4.77 -22.39 19.76
C ARG A 34 -4.50 -20.90 19.66
N GLN A 35 -3.27 -20.47 19.91
CA GLN A 35 -2.85 -19.08 19.76
C GLN A 35 -2.92 -18.64 18.29
N ILE A 36 -2.41 -19.44 17.35
CA ILE A 36 -2.49 -19.18 15.90
C ILE A 36 -3.96 -19.02 15.49
N ALA A 37 -4.82 -19.97 15.83
CA ALA A 37 -6.25 -19.91 15.50
C ALA A 37 -6.99 -18.72 16.13
N ALA A 38 -6.50 -18.18 17.25
CA ALA A 38 -7.04 -16.97 17.86
C ALA A 38 -6.53 -15.70 17.16
N LEU A 39 -5.27 -15.68 16.74
CA LEU A 39 -4.68 -14.59 15.97
C LEU A 39 -5.30 -14.47 14.58
N GLU A 40 -5.51 -15.59 13.89
CA GLU A 40 -6.20 -15.65 12.59
C GLU A 40 -7.61 -15.05 12.68
N ARG A 41 -8.38 -15.42 13.71
CA ARG A 41 -9.72 -14.85 13.95
C ARG A 41 -9.67 -13.34 14.16
N ARG A 42 -8.79 -12.87 15.04
CA ARG A 42 -8.60 -11.43 15.30
C ARG A 42 -8.15 -10.66 14.06
N PHE A 43 -7.30 -11.26 13.24
CA PHE A 43 -6.86 -10.68 11.98
C PHE A 43 -8.05 -10.53 11.03
N SER A 44 -8.83 -11.60 10.82
CA SER A 44 -10.02 -11.55 9.96
C SER A 44 -11.08 -10.55 10.44
N GLU A 45 -11.31 -10.45 11.75
CA GLU A 45 -12.22 -9.47 12.34
C GLU A 45 -11.76 -8.03 12.05
N LEU A 46 -10.49 -7.73 12.33
CA LEU A 46 -9.93 -6.40 12.09
C LEU A 46 -9.83 -6.06 10.60
N ASP A 47 -9.53 -7.04 9.75
CA ASP A 47 -9.43 -6.87 8.30
C ASP A 47 -10.81 -6.50 7.73
N ALA A 48 -11.87 -7.17 8.18
CA ALA A 48 -13.24 -6.81 7.82
C ALA A 48 -13.59 -5.38 8.25
N GLU A 49 -13.21 -4.96 9.47
CA GLU A 49 -13.40 -3.58 9.92
C GLU A 49 -12.65 -2.56 9.06
N VAL A 50 -11.40 -2.86 8.71
CA VAL A 50 -10.57 -2.01 7.83
C VAL A 50 -11.19 -1.88 6.45
N VAL A 51 -11.68 -2.98 5.87
CA VAL A 51 -12.33 -2.98 4.55
C VAL A 51 -13.60 -2.12 4.57
N VAL A 52 -14.44 -2.28 5.60
CA VAL A 52 -15.65 -1.47 5.76
C VAL A 52 -15.30 0.02 5.90
N LEU A 53 -14.31 0.35 6.74
CA LEU A 53 -13.87 1.72 6.95
C LEU A 53 -13.32 2.34 5.66
N ARG A 54 -12.45 1.64 4.94
CA ARG A 54 -11.92 2.10 3.63
C ARG A 54 -13.04 2.35 2.63
N GLY A 55 -14.02 1.45 2.55
CA GLY A 55 -15.17 1.61 1.68
C GLY A 55 -15.96 2.87 1.99
N ALA A 56 -16.29 3.10 3.27
CA ALA A 56 -17.00 4.30 3.71
C ALA A 56 -16.21 5.58 3.42
N LEU A 57 -14.92 5.61 3.73
CA LEU A 57 -14.06 6.77 3.46
C LEU A 57 -13.89 7.04 1.97
N GLY A 58 -13.78 6.00 1.14
CA GLY A 58 -13.69 6.13 -0.31
C GLY A 58 -14.98 6.70 -0.93
N GLN A 59 -16.13 6.22 -0.48
CA GLN A 59 -17.43 6.77 -0.90
C GLN A 59 -17.58 8.23 -0.50
N PHE A 60 -17.26 8.57 0.75
CA PHE A 60 -17.32 9.95 1.21
C PHE A 60 -16.34 10.87 0.46
N ALA A 61 -15.11 10.41 0.21
CA ALA A 61 -14.14 11.16 -0.59
C ALA A 61 -14.65 11.42 -2.01
N SER A 62 -15.33 10.45 -2.63
CA SER A 62 -15.96 10.65 -3.95
C SER A 62 -17.10 11.67 -3.91
N ILE A 63 -17.88 11.72 -2.83
CA ILE A 63 -18.91 12.74 -2.64
C ILE A 63 -18.26 14.12 -2.50
N CYS A 64 -17.20 14.24 -1.69
CA CYS A 64 -16.43 15.48 -1.58
C CYS A 64 -15.89 15.92 -2.94
N ASP A 65 -15.25 15.03 -3.69
CA ASP A 65 -14.67 15.33 -4.99
C ASP A 65 -15.73 15.78 -6.01
N ALA A 66 -16.86 15.08 -6.06
CA ALA A 66 -17.97 15.47 -6.95
C ALA A 66 -18.60 16.82 -6.56
N ARG A 67 -18.57 17.20 -5.28
CA ARG A 67 -19.16 18.46 -4.81
C ARG A 67 -18.21 19.65 -4.97
N VAL A 68 -16.93 19.46 -4.69
CA VAL A 68 -15.97 20.57 -4.55
C VAL A 68 -14.72 20.45 -5.41
N GLY A 69 -14.57 19.37 -6.19
CA GLY A 69 -13.40 19.11 -7.03
C GLY A 69 -13.18 20.19 -8.08
N ASP A 70 -14.26 20.67 -8.71
CA ASP A 70 -14.21 21.77 -9.69
C ASP A 70 -13.80 23.08 -9.02
N LEU A 71 -14.37 23.40 -7.85
CA LEU A 71 -13.99 24.60 -7.08
C LEU A 71 -12.52 24.58 -6.67
N LEU A 72 -12.01 23.43 -6.23
CA LEU A 72 -10.58 23.27 -5.90
C LEU A 72 -9.69 23.45 -7.13
N SER A 73 -10.09 22.90 -8.27
CA SER A 73 -9.35 23.02 -9.53
C SER A 73 -9.31 24.47 -10.01
N GLU A 74 -10.44 25.18 -9.91
CA GLU A 74 -10.53 26.58 -10.27
C GLU A 74 -9.75 27.47 -9.30
N LEU A 75 -9.81 27.19 -7.99
CA LEU A 75 -8.98 27.89 -7.00
C LEU A 75 -7.48 27.71 -7.29
N ARG A 76 -7.04 26.51 -7.69
CA ARG A 76 -5.65 26.25 -8.10
C ARG A 76 -5.30 27.00 -9.38
N ARG A 77 -6.19 27.05 -10.36
CA ARG A 77 -6.02 27.84 -11.60
C ARG A 77 -5.82 29.32 -11.28
N VAL A 78 -6.77 29.94 -10.59
CA VAL A 78 -6.73 31.37 -10.23
C VAL A 78 -5.52 31.70 -9.37
N SER A 79 -5.16 30.82 -8.42
CA SER A 79 -3.97 31.01 -7.58
C SER A 79 -2.67 30.98 -8.38
N ARG A 80 -2.56 30.10 -9.39
CA ARG A 80 -1.40 30.06 -10.30
C ARG A 80 -1.30 31.33 -11.14
N LEU A 81 -2.42 31.79 -11.69
CA LEU A 81 -2.47 33.07 -12.42
C LEU A 81 -2.04 34.24 -11.52
N ALA A 82 -2.54 34.29 -10.29
CA ALA A 82 -2.15 35.33 -9.34
C ALA A 82 -0.65 35.31 -9.04
N ALA A 83 -0.04 34.12 -8.89
CA ALA A 83 1.39 34.00 -8.68
C ALA A 83 2.22 34.46 -9.90
N ASP A 84 1.77 34.16 -11.13
CA ASP A 84 2.43 34.64 -12.36
C ASP A 84 2.40 36.18 -12.45
N TYR A 85 1.24 36.80 -12.28
CA TYR A 85 1.14 38.26 -12.29
C TYR A 85 1.93 38.92 -11.15
N GLU A 86 1.99 38.32 -9.97
CA GLU A 86 2.82 38.79 -8.87
C GLU A 86 4.31 38.80 -9.25
N GLN A 87 4.81 37.73 -9.85
CA GLN A 87 6.20 37.66 -10.32
C GLN A 87 6.47 38.70 -11.42
N ARG A 88 5.54 38.91 -12.36
CA ARG A 88 5.68 39.92 -13.43
C ARG A 88 5.75 41.33 -12.88
N VAL A 89 4.84 41.69 -11.97
CA VAL A 89 4.85 43.00 -11.30
C VAL A 89 6.18 43.21 -10.56
N GLN A 90 6.67 42.20 -9.84
CA GLN A 90 7.96 42.29 -9.14
C GLN A 90 9.11 42.50 -10.13
N ARG A 91 9.19 41.70 -11.21
CA ARG A 91 10.24 41.83 -12.22
C ARG A 91 10.23 43.20 -12.91
N LEU A 92 9.06 43.74 -13.25
CA LEU A 92 8.94 45.10 -13.79
C LEU A 92 9.46 46.16 -12.81
N ARG A 93 9.12 46.03 -11.52
CA ARG A 93 9.61 46.93 -10.46
C ARG A 93 11.14 46.86 -10.31
N PHE A 94 11.74 45.69 -10.51
CA PHE A 94 13.20 45.52 -10.52
C PHE A 94 13.86 45.88 -11.86
N GLY A 95 13.11 46.45 -12.82
CA GLY A 95 13.67 46.97 -14.05
C GLY A 95 13.82 45.96 -15.20
N TYR A 96 13.31 44.73 -15.07
CA TYR A 96 13.38 43.75 -16.17
C TYR A 96 12.50 44.18 -17.36
N PRO A 97 13.00 44.13 -18.62
CA PRO A 97 12.23 44.56 -19.78
C PRO A 97 11.01 43.64 -20.01
N PRO A 98 9.85 44.19 -20.42
CA PRO A 98 8.61 43.43 -20.57
C PRO A 98 8.71 42.31 -21.60
N ASP A 99 9.45 42.52 -22.69
CA ASP A 99 9.62 41.54 -23.78
C ASP A 99 10.29 40.24 -23.33
N ARG A 100 11.03 40.27 -22.20
CA ARG A 100 11.68 39.10 -21.60
C ARG A 100 10.83 38.38 -20.55
N LEU A 101 9.61 38.86 -20.28
CA LEU A 101 8.70 38.25 -19.30
C LEU A 101 7.86 37.11 -19.90
N GLY A 102 7.90 36.90 -21.23
CA GLY A 102 7.03 35.95 -21.92
C GLY A 102 5.55 36.36 -21.90
N ARG A 103 4.67 35.57 -22.50
CA ARG A 103 3.22 35.82 -22.46
C ARG A 103 2.64 35.47 -21.08
N PRO A 104 1.67 36.24 -20.55
CA PRO A 104 0.91 35.88 -19.34
C PRO A 104 0.31 34.48 -19.43
N LEU A 105 0.19 33.78 -18.30
CA LEU A 105 -0.38 32.43 -18.28
C LEU A 105 -1.85 32.35 -18.69
N ASP A 106 -2.61 33.43 -18.58
CA ASP A 106 -4.00 33.54 -19.05
C ASP A 106 -4.13 33.87 -20.55
N GLU A 107 -3.03 34.26 -21.19
CA GLU A 107 -2.93 34.54 -22.64
C GLU A 107 -2.09 33.50 -23.39
N ALA A 108 -1.36 32.63 -22.66
CA ALA A 108 -0.79 31.44 -23.22
C ALA A 108 -1.95 30.50 -23.53
N ASP A 109 -2.18 30.24 -24.83
CA ASP A 109 -3.16 29.24 -25.26
C ASP A 109 -2.94 27.96 -24.44
N ASP A 110 -3.99 27.48 -23.78
CA ASP A 110 -4.04 26.16 -23.16
C ASP A 110 -3.93 25.11 -24.28
N ASP A 111 -2.73 24.96 -24.88
CA ASP A 111 -2.40 23.80 -25.67
C ASP A 111 -2.30 22.62 -24.68
N PRO A 112 -3.23 21.65 -24.71
CA PRO A 112 -3.21 20.51 -23.80
C PRO A 112 -1.95 19.64 -23.95
N PHE A 113 -1.13 19.90 -24.98
CA PHE A 113 0.12 19.22 -25.26
C PHE A 113 1.38 20.04 -24.95
N SER A 114 1.27 21.30 -24.52
CA SER A 114 2.43 22.05 -24.03
C SER A 114 2.75 21.64 -22.59
N VAL A 115 3.38 20.47 -22.48
CA VAL A 115 4.14 20.08 -21.29
C VAL A 115 5.21 21.17 -21.08
N PRO A 116 5.32 21.80 -19.90
CA PRO A 116 6.49 22.59 -19.57
C PRO A 116 7.71 21.68 -19.73
N GLY A 117 8.56 21.99 -20.71
CA GLY A 117 9.79 21.25 -20.95
C GLY A 117 10.65 21.25 -19.70
N ASP A 118 10.59 20.13 -18.97
CA ASP A 118 11.72 19.67 -18.17
C ASP A 118 12.84 19.35 -19.17
N ASP A 119 13.64 20.38 -19.44
CA ASP A 119 14.90 20.27 -20.17
C ASP A 119 15.91 19.56 -19.26
N ALA A 120 15.75 18.24 -19.16
CA ALA A 120 16.70 17.30 -18.58
C ALA A 120 16.50 15.89 -19.14
N THR A 121 16.27 15.75 -20.45
CA THR A 121 16.51 14.49 -21.15
C THR A 121 17.94 14.47 -21.67
N ALA A 122 18.83 13.94 -20.82
CA ALA A 122 19.98 13.21 -21.34
C ALA A 122 19.45 11.92 -21.98
N GLU A 123 19.56 11.83 -23.30
CA GLU A 123 19.31 10.60 -24.05
C GLU A 123 20.24 9.47 -23.55
N PRO A 124 19.72 8.27 -23.28
CA PRO A 124 20.53 7.06 -23.38
C PRO A 124 20.45 6.52 -24.81
N PRO A 125 21.59 6.19 -25.45
CA PRO A 125 21.57 5.59 -26.77
C PRO A 125 21.01 4.17 -26.68
N ALA A 126 20.11 3.86 -27.61
CA ALA A 126 19.80 2.49 -27.98
C ALA A 126 21.02 1.90 -28.70
N ASP A 127 21.71 0.96 -28.06
CA ASP A 127 22.52 -0.02 -28.78
C ASP A 127 22.19 -1.43 -28.31
N GLN A 128 22.18 -2.30 -29.31
CA GLN A 128 21.80 -3.68 -29.32
C GLN A 128 22.93 -4.53 -28.73
N GLY A 129 22.63 -5.79 -28.39
CA GLY A 129 23.67 -6.81 -28.28
C GLY A 129 23.86 -7.37 -26.87
N GLU A 130 23.19 -8.50 -26.66
CA GLU A 130 23.60 -9.63 -25.83
C GLU A 130 25.00 -9.53 -25.18
N ALA A 131 25.03 -9.22 -23.89
CA ALA A 131 26.11 -9.65 -23.01
C ALA A 131 25.52 -10.01 -21.65
N ARG A 132 25.02 -11.24 -21.55
CA ARG A 132 24.69 -11.91 -20.29
C ARG A 132 25.85 -11.74 -19.32
N HIS A 133 25.73 -10.80 -18.39
CA HIS A 133 26.61 -10.72 -17.23
C HIS A 133 26.37 -11.96 -16.37
N ALA A 134 27.18 -12.99 -16.64
CA ALA A 134 27.33 -14.13 -15.76
C ALA A 134 28.01 -13.64 -14.48
N ILE A 135 27.20 -13.20 -13.52
CA ILE A 135 27.62 -13.06 -12.13
C ILE A 135 28.23 -14.41 -11.71
N PRO A 136 29.39 -14.44 -11.03
CA PRO A 136 29.96 -15.66 -10.49
C PRO A 136 28.90 -16.43 -9.71
N ARG A 137 28.48 -17.57 -10.25
CA ARG A 137 27.40 -18.37 -9.67
C ARG A 137 27.89 -18.93 -8.34
N ASP A 138 27.31 -18.45 -7.25
CA ASP A 138 27.29 -19.21 -6.02
C ASP A 138 26.42 -20.45 -6.24
N ARG A 139 27.08 -21.55 -6.62
CA ARG A 139 26.43 -22.82 -6.94
C ARG A 139 25.59 -23.36 -5.77
N THR A 140 25.91 -22.95 -4.53
CA THR A 140 25.17 -23.38 -3.34
C THR A 140 23.84 -22.64 -3.22
N ARG A 141 23.86 -21.32 -3.36
CA ARG A 141 22.64 -20.47 -3.35
C ARG A 141 21.70 -20.81 -4.51
N ASP A 142 22.24 -21.09 -5.69
CA ASP A 142 21.45 -21.52 -6.86
C ASP A 142 20.77 -22.89 -6.64
N ALA A 143 21.43 -23.80 -5.91
CA ALA A 143 20.87 -25.10 -5.56
C ALA A 143 19.73 -24.96 -4.53
N ASP A 144 19.92 -24.10 -3.52
CA ASP A 144 18.91 -23.83 -2.49
C ASP A 144 17.67 -23.15 -3.07
N ILE A 145 17.84 -22.14 -3.95
CA ILE A 145 16.73 -21.48 -4.65
C ILE A 145 15.92 -22.50 -5.47
N LYS A 146 16.59 -23.37 -6.22
CA LYS A 146 15.93 -24.43 -7.02
C LYS A 146 15.26 -25.51 -6.17
N ARG A 147 15.78 -25.79 -4.96
CA ARG A 147 15.15 -26.73 -4.02
C ARG A 147 13.86 -26.14 -3.47
N VAL A 148 13.95 -24.96 -2.85
CA VAL A 148 12.80 -24.28 -2.24
C VAL A 148 11.70 -24.01 -3.26
N TYR A 149 12.05 -23.57 -4.48
CA TYR A 149 11.09 -23.39 -5.56
C TYR A 149 10.38 -24.68 -5.97
N ARG A 150 11.10 -25.80 -6.14
CA ARG A 150 10.49 -27.09 -6.52
C ARG A 150 9.53 -27.59 -5.45
N ASP A 151 9.89 -27.44 -4.19
CA ASP A 151 9.04 -27.86 -3.07
C ASP A 151 7.80 -26.97 -2.95
N LEU A 152 7.93 -25.66 -3.18
CA LEU A 152 6.81 -24.73 -3.26
C LEU A 152 5.87 -25.00 -4.44
N ALA A 153 6.42 -25.18 -5.64
CA ALA A 153 5.66 -25.45 -6.86
C ALA A 153 4.84 -26.73 -6.74
N LYS A 154 5.39 -27.79 -6.13
CA LYS A 154 4.67 -29.03 -5.85
C LYS A 154 3.51 -28.84 -4.87
N ARG A 155 3.68 -28.01 -3.84
CA ARG A 155 2.66 -27.78 -2.79
C ARG A 155 1.54 -26.85 -3.24
N CYS A 156 1.90 -25.80 -4.00
CA CYS A 156 1.00 -24.71 -4.36
C CYS A 156 0.49 -24.77 -5.79
N HIS A 157 0.74 -25.87 -6.52
CA HIS A 157 0.29 -25.98 -7.92
C HIS A 157 -1.23 -25.84 -8.03
N PRO A 158 -1.74 -25.04 -8.99
CA PRO A 158 -3.18 -24.86 -9.20
C PRO A 158 -3.91 -26.17 -9.56
N ASP A 159 -3.22 -27.15 -10.14
CA ASP A 159 -3.79 -28.46 -10.51
C ASP A 159 -4.30 -29.28 -9.30
N TYR A 160 -3.88 -28.94 -8.08
CA TYR A 160 -4.37 -29.59 -6.86
C TYR A 160 -5.62 -28.91 -6.26
N ALA A 161 -6.19 -27.90 -6.94
CA ALA A 161 -7.42 -27.24 -6.51
C ALA A 161 -8.65 -28.13 -6.69
N LYS A 162 -9.56 -28.13 -5.70
CA LYS A 162 -10.84 -28.87 -5.78
C LYS A 162 -12.00 -28.00 -6.23
N THR A 163 -11.82 -26.68 -6.20
CA THR A 163 -12.81 -25.68 -6.63
C THR A 163 -12.16 -24.57 -7.46
N ASP A 164 -12.95 -23.88 -8.28
CA ASP A 164 -12.45 -22.75 -9.09
C ASP A 164 -11.95 -21.58 -8.24
N ALA A 165 -12.53 -21.35 -7.05
CA ALA A 165 -12.07 -20.33 -6.12
C ALA A 165 -10.69 -20.68 -5.53
N GLU A 166 -10.49 -21.95 -5.13
CA GLU A 166 -9.18 -22.45 -4.69
C GLU A 166 -8.14 -22.40 -5.82
N ARG A 167 -8.56 -22.66 -7.07
CA ARG A 167 -7.66 -22.58 -8.23
C ARG A 167 -7.12 -21.17 -8.41
N ARG A 168 -7.98 -20.14 -8.38
CA ARG A 168 -7.57 -18.73 -8.49
C ARG A 168 -6.63 -18.31 -7.34
N GLN A 169 -6.91 -18.77 -6.13
CA GLN A 169 -6.04 -18.48 -4.97
C GLN A 169 -4.65 -19.13 -5.13
N ARG A 170 -4.61 -20.39 -5.59
CA ARG A 170 -3.35 -21.10 -5.87
C ARG A 170 -2.59 -20.52 -7.07
N GLU A 171 -3.30 -20.08 -8.12
CA GLU A 171 -2.72 -19.35 -9.26
C GLU A 171 -2.01 -18.07 -8.80
N ALA A 172 -2.66 -17.27 -7.95
CA ALA A 172 -2.07 -16.04 -7.40
C ALA A 172 -0.82 -16.32 -6.53
N VAL A 173 -0.85 -17.38 -5.72
CA VAL A 173 0.32 -17.81 -4.92
C VAL A 173 1.44 -18.33 -5.82
N MET A 174 1.13 -19.14 -6.83
CA MET A 174 2.10 -19.68 -7.79
C MET A 174 2.77 -18.57 -8.61
N GLN A 175 2.03 -17.52 -8.96
CA GLN A 175 2.60 -16.35 -9.64
C GLN A 175 3.66 -15.64 -8.79
N ARG A 176 3.38 -15.42 -7.50
CA ARG A 176 4.35 -14.83 -6.55
C ARG A 176 5.59 -15.72 -6.37
N ILE A 177 5.42 -17.04 -6.34
CA ILE A 177 6.54 -18.01 -6.28
C ILE A 177 7.40 -17.90 -7.54
N ASN A 178 6.78 -17.79 -8.71
CA ASN A 178 7.47 -17.67 -10.00
C ASN A 178 8.24 -16.36 -10.13
N GLU A 179 7.66 -15.25 -9.64
CA GLU A 179 8.31 -13.94 -9.59
C GLU A 179 9.54 -13.97 -8.67
N ALA A 180 9.38 -14.44 -7.43
CA ALA A 180 10.50 -14.57 -6.48
C ALA A 180 11.62 -15.49 -7.00
N PHE A 181 11.28 -16.56 -7.73
CA PHE A 181 12.27 -17.42 -8.37
C PHE A 181 12.99 -16.75 -9.54
N ARG A 182 12.28 -15.97 -10.36
CA ARG A 182 12.85 -15.18 -11.45
C ARG A 182 13.86 -14.16 -10.92
N ASP A 183 13.52 -13.50 -9.82
CA ASP A 183 14.33 -12.47 -9.18
C ASP A 183 15.43 -13.03 -8.28
N ARG A 184 15.52 -14.36 -8.17
CA ARG A 184 16.47 -15.08 -7.29
C ARG A 184 16.36 -14.67 -5.82
N ASP A 185 15.17 -14.28 -5.41
CA ASP A 185 14.84 -13.87 -4.05
C ASP A 185 14.60 -15.09 -3.16
N LEU A 186 15.71 -15.62 -2.63
CA LEU A 186 15.70 -16.74 -1.69
C LEU A 186 14.91 -16.41 -0.41
N GLU A 187 14.92 -15.16 0.04
CA GLU A 187 14.26 -14.76 1.28
C GLU A 187 12.74 -14.80 1.12
N THR A 188 12.22 -14.26 0.01
CA THR A 188 10.80 -14.34 -0.33
C THR A 188 10.37 -15.79 -0.57
N LEU A 189 11.17 -16.60 -1.26
CA LEU A 189 10.90 -18.03 -1.43
C LEU A 189 10.86 -18.78 -0.09
N GLN A 190 11.79 -18.52 0.83
CA GLN A 190 11.78 -19.12 2.17
C GLN A 190 10.58 -18.64 3.00
N SER A 191 10.20 -17.37 2.89
CA SER A 191 8.99 -16.82 3.51
C SER A 191 7.74 -17.54 3.03
N LEU A 192 7.57 -17.69 1.71
CA LEU A 192 6.45 -18.43 1.11
C LEU A 192 6.47 -19.93 1.50
N ALA A 193 7.65 -20.52 1.60
CA ALA A 193 7.80 -21.92 2.00
C ALA A 193 7.34 -22.17 3.45
N ARG A 194 7.63 -21.22 4.36
CA ARG A 194 7.14 -21.25 5.76
C ARG A 194 5.63 -21.06 5.86
N GLN A 195 5.06 -20.17 5.04
CA GLN A 195 3.61 -19.93 4.98
C GLN A 195 2.80 -21.16 4.59
N THR A 196 3.41 -22.05 3.80
CA THR A 196 2.76 -23.26 3.24
C THR A 196 3.21 -24.54 3.92
N GLU A 197 4.00 -24.43 4.98
CA GLU A 197 4.67 -25.56 5.64
C GLU A 197 3.70 -26.45 6.39
N ALA A 198 2.70 -25.92 7.10
CA ALA A 198 1.66 -26.72 7.74
C ALA A 198 0.69 -27.40 6.75
N SER A 199 0.70 -26.97 5.48
CA SER A 199 -0.08 -27.62 4.42
C SER A 199 0.68 -28.76 3.73
N ASP A 200 1.95 -28.98 4.08
CA ASP A 200 2.73 -30.13 3.62
C ASP A 200 2.16 -31.43 4.22
N PRO A 201 1.76 -32.42 3.40
CA PRO A 201 1.24 -33.70 3.88
C PRO A 201 2.19 -34.42 4.85
N THR A 202 3.49 -34.18 4.75
CA THR A 202 4.52 -34.79 5.60
C THR A 202 4.80 -33.99 6.88
N PHE A 203 4.17 -32.82 7.07
CA PHE A 203 4.39 -31.97 8.25
C PHE A 203 4.03 -32.68 9.56
N ALA A 204 3.01 -33.53 9.54
CA ALA A 204 2.59 -34.30 10.70
C ALA A 204 3.66 -35.31 11.17
N ASP A 205 4.48 -35.81 10.25
CA ASP A 205 5.52 -36.82 10.49
C ASP A 205 6.83 -36.20 11.00
N ARG A 206 6.96 -34.87 10.95
CA ARG A 206 8.13 -34.16 11.48
C ARG A 206 8.23 -34.27 12.99
N PRO A 207 9.46 -34.25 13.55
CA PRO A 207 9.64 -34.33 14.99
C PRO A 207 8.99 -33.13 15.70
N LEU A 208 8.52 -33.37 16.92
CA LEU A 208 7.71 -32.40 17.67
C LEU A 208 8.40 -31.05 17.86
N HIS A 209 9.71 -31.03 18.11
CA HIS A 209 10.47 -29.80 18.30
C HIS A 209 10.50 -28.92 17.04
N GLU A 210 10.56 -29.51 15.83
CA GLU A 210 10.46 -28.76 14.57
C GLU A 210 9.07 -28.16 14.38
N ARG A 211 8.02 -28.95 14.68
CA ARG A 211 6.63 -28.48 14.61
C ARG A 211 6.35 -27.37 15.62
N LEU A 212 6.95 -27.46 16.81
CA LEU A 212 6.89 -26.39 17.80
C LEU A 212 7.61 -25.13 17.33
N ALA A 213 8.84 -25.24 16.83
CA ALA A 213 9.58 -24.11 16.27
C ALA A 213 8.81 -23.43 15.12
N TRP A 214 8.17 -24.22 14.24
CA TRP A 214 7.25 -23.70 13.24
C TRP A 214 6.09 -22.92 13.86
N ALA A 215 5.42 -23.49 14.88
CA ALA A 215 4.28 -22.85 15.51
C ALA A 215 4.66 -21.53 16.21
N GLU A 216 5.87 -21.44 16.78
CA GLU A 216 6.37 -20.19 17.36
C GLU A 216 6.68 -19.13 16.31
N ALA A 217 7.33 -19.52 15.21
CA ALA A 217 7.57 -18.62 14.08
C ALA A 217 6.26 -18.12 13.46
N GLU A 218 5.25 -19.00 13.37
CA GLU A 218 3.94 -18.67 12.82
C GLU A 218 3.16 -17.72 13.74
N VAL A 219 3.21 -17.92 15.07
CA VAL A 219 2.69 -16.94 16.04
C VAL A 219 3.35 -15.57 15.86
N ALA A 220 4.68 -15.51 15.80
CA ALA A 220 5.40 -14.25 15.64
C ALA A 220 5.11 -13.56 14.29
N ARG A 221 4.81 -14.33 13.24
CA ARG A 221 4.35 -13.79 11.96
C ARG A 221 2.94 -13.18 12.09
N TRP A 222 1.99 -13.91 12.68
CA TRP A 222 0.64 -13.39 12.87
C TRP A 222 0.59 -12.15 13.77
N ASP A 223 1.40 -12.11 14.83
CA ASP A 223 1.52 -10.93 15.68
C ASP A 223 1.98 -9.69 14.89
N ARG A 224 2.97 -9.86 13.99
CA ARG A 224 3.42 -8.77 13.09
C ARG A 224 2.32 -8.34 12.12
N LEU A 225 1.69 -9.28 11.43
CA LEU A 225 0.59 -8.97 10.50
C LEU A 225 -0.56 -8.22 11.19
N LEU A 226 -0.90 -8.63 12.41
CA LEU A 226 -1.94 -7.97 13.20
C LEU A 226 -1.49 -6.57 13.67
N ALA A 227 -0.22 -6.39 14.01
CA ALA A 227 0.32 -5.08 14.38
C ALA A 227 0.30 -4.10 13.19
N ASP A 228 0.69 -4.56 12.01
CA ASP A 228 0.67 -3.76 10.78
C ASP A 228 -0.76 -3.35 10.40
N LEU A 229 -1.70 -4.29 10.45
CA LEU A 229 -3.11 -4.02 10.17
C LEU A 229 -3.74 -3.05 11.20
N LYS A 230 -3.36 -3.16 12.48
CA LYS A 230 -3.77 -2.19 13.51
C LYS A 230 -3.20 -0.80 13.26
N ALA A 231 -1.94 -0.71 12.86
CA ALA A 231 -1.31 0.56 12.53
C ALA A 231 -2.05 1.24 11.36
N GLU A 232 -2.35 0.47 10.33
CA GLU A 232 -3.13 0.91 9.17
C GLU A 232 -4.53 1.41 9.58
N TYR A 233 -5.27 0.63 10.36
CA TYR A 233 -6.58 1.02 10.89
C TYR A 233 -6.52 2.35 11.65
N LEU A 234 -5.51 2.53 12.52
CA LEU A 234 -5.33 3.78 13.26
C LEU A 234 -4.99 4.95 12.34
N LEU A 235 -4.22 4.72 11.28
CA LEU A 235 -3.86 5.73 10.29
C LEU A 235 -5.08 6.21 9.52
N LEU A 236 -5.95 5.28 9.10
CA LEU A 236 -7.26 5.61 8.50
C LEU A 236 -8.11 6.47 9.43
N ARG A 237 -8.19 6.13 10.72
CA ARG A 237 -9.00 6.90 11.69
C ARG A 237 -8.42 8.27 12.05
N ARG A 238 -7.10 8.47 11.92
CA ARG A 238 -6.45 9.76 12.14
C ARG A 238 -6.46 10.65 10.90
N GLY A 239 -6.81 10.10 9.74
CA GLY A 239 -6.88 10.84 8.48
C GLY A 239 -7.97 11.91 8.48
N GLU A 240 -7.74 12.99 7.73
CA GLU A 240 -8.68 14.11 7.63
C GLU A 240 -10.03 13.69 7.02
N VAL A 241 -10.00 12.81 6.02
CA VAL A 241 -11.22 12.25 5.41
C VAL A 241 -12.09 11.56 6.44
N HIS A 242 -11.50 10.81 7.39
CA HIS A 242 -12.25 10.18 8.48
C HIS A 242 -12.82 11.21 9.46
N ARG A 243 -12.09 12.28 9.78
CA ARG A 243 -12.60 13.36 10.63
C ARG A 243 -13.81 14.05 10.00
N LEU A 244 -13.73 14.38 8.71
CA LEU A 244 -14.83 14.99 7.97
C LEU A 244 -16.02 14.04 7.81
N TRP A 245 -15.75 12.78 7.46
CA TRP A 245 -16.77 11.73 7.37
C TRP A 245 -17.51 11.56 8.70
N ARG A 246 -16.80 11.50 9.83
CA ARG A 246 -17.43 11.38 11.18
C ARG A 246 -18.37 12.54 11.50
N ARG A 247 -18.00 13.77 11.14
CA ARG A 247 -18.84 14.95 11.32
C ARG A 247 -20.08 14.89 10.42
N HIS A 248 -19.89 14.51 9.15
CA HIS A 248 -20.98 14.31 8.20
C HIS A 248 -21.98 13.24 8.68
N GLU A 249 -21.50 12.08 9.12
CA GLU A 249 -22.34 11.02 9.71
C GLU A 249 -23.09 11.48 10.98
N SER A 250 -22.56 12.47 11.69
CA SER A 250 -23.21 13.07 12.86
C SER A 250 -24.29 14.09 12.48
N GLY A 251 -24.52 14.33 11.17
CA GLY A 251 -25.49 15.27 10.64
C GLY A 251 -24.98 16.70 10.52
N GLU A 252 -23.67 16.95 10.69
CA GLU A 252 -23.11 18.27 10.45
C GLU A 252 -23.05 18.57 8.94
N PRO A 253 -23.34 19.82 8.51
CA PRO A 253 -23.31 20.25 7.10
C PRO A 253 -21.87 20.51 6.63
N VAL A 254 -21.03 19.49 6.70
CA VAL A 254 -19.58 19.59 6.44
C VAL A 254 -19.30 19.93 4.98
N LEU A 255 -20.09 19.39 4.05
CA LEU A 255 -19.88 19.57 2.62
C LEU A 255 -20.25 20.99 2.20
N GLU A 256 -21.36 21.51 2.70
CA GLU A 256 -21.82 22.88 2.48
C GLU A 256 -20.81 23.88 3.05
N GLN A 257 -20.33 23.66 4.27
CA GLN A 257 -19.29 24.50 4.88
C GLN A 257 -18.01 24.53 4.02
N LEU A 258 -17.60 23.37 3.50
CA LEU A 258 -16.39 23.27 2.69
C LEU A 258 -16.56 23.93 1.32
N GLU A 259 -17.74 23.85 0.73
CA GLU A 259 -18.13 24.56 -0.48
C GLU A 259 -18.10 26.08 -0.27
N ASP A 260 -18.79 26.58 0.76
CA ASP A 260 -18.84 28.01 1.12
C ASP A 260 -17.43 28.57 1.37
N ASP A 261 -16.59 27.84 2.11
CA ASP A 261 -15.20 28.23 2.39
C ASP A 261 -14.36 28.31 1.10
N LEU A 262 -14.55 27.37 0.17
CA LEU A 262 -13.84 27.37 -1.11
C LEU A 262 -14.30 28.49 -2.03
N GLU A 263 -15.61 28.74 -2.11
CA GLU A 263 -16.16 29.87 -2.87
C GLU A 263 -15.63 31.21 -2.33
N ALA A 264 -15.63 31.39 -1.01
CA ALA A 264 -15.09 32.60 -0.38
C ALA A 264 -13.59 32.79 -0.71
N ARG A 265 -12.82 31.69 -0.69
CA ARG A 265 -11.39 31.71 -1.09
C ARG A 265 -11.21 32.00 -2.57
N LEU A 266 -12.07 31.47 -3.43
CA LEU A 266 -12.04 31.73 -4.87
C LEU A 266 -12.32 33.20 -5.17
N VAL A 267 -13.35 33.78 -4.53
CA VAL A 267 -13.64 35.22 -4.63
C VAL A 267 -12.46 36.06 -4.16
N ALA A 268 -11.82 35.70 -3.04
CA ALA A 268 -10.64 36.40 -2.54
C ALA A 268 -9.44 36.28 -3.51
N ALA A 269 -9.20 35.09 -4.06
CA ALA A 269 -8.15 34.85 -5.04
C ALA A 269 -8.39 35.62 -6.34
N GLY A 270 -9.63 35.65 -6.84
CA GLY A 270 -10.02 36.43 -8.01
C GLY A 270 -9.79 37.93 -7.80
N ARG A 271 -10.24 38.49 -6.67
CA ARG A 271 -9.97 39.90 -6.32
C ARG A 271 -8.47 40.20 -6.23
N ARG A 272 -7.66 39.25 -5.76
CA ARG A 272 -6.20 39.38 -5.71
C ARG A 272 -5.62 39.41 -7.12
N LEU A 273 -6.04 38.48 -7.98
CA LEU A 273 -5.64 38.43 -9.38
C LEU A 273 -5.98 39.74 -10.10
N ASP A 274 -7.22 40.23 -9.99
CA ASP A 274 -7.65 41.49 -10.62
C ASP A 274 -6.77 42.69 -10.24
N ARG A 275 -6.40 42.78 -8.96
CA ARG A 275 -5.49 43.82 -8.47
C ARG A 275 -4.10 43.70 -9.08
N LEU A 276 -3.58 42.48 -9.19
CA LEU A 276 -2.25 42.22 -9.76
C LEU A 276 -2.23 42.50 -11.26
N VAL A 277 -3.26 42.08 -12.00
CA VAL A 277 -3.45 42.41 -13.43
C VAL A 277 -3.50 43.91 -13.62
N THR A 278 -4.30 44.62 -12.81
CA THR A 278 -4.40 46.09 -12.87
C THR A 278 -3.06 46.75 -12.56
N SER A 279 -2.32 46.27 -11.55
CA SER A 279 -0.99 46.78 -11.21
C SER A 279 0.02 46.53 -12.32
N TYR A 280 -0.06 45.37 -12.99
CA TYR A 280 0.82 45.02 -14.11
C TYR A 280 0.58 45.95 -15.29
N ARG A 281 -0.69 46.15 -15.69
CA ARG A 281 -1.06 47.08 -16.78
C ARG A 281 -0.58 48.50 -16.50
N ARG A 282 -0.79 49.03 -15.29
CA ARG A 282 -0.29 50.35 -14.90
C ARG A 282 1.22 50.46 -14.98
N ALA A 283 1.96 49.44 -14.52
CA ALA A 283 3.42 49.44 -14.59
C ALA A 283 3.94 49.41 -16.04
N LEU A 284 3.24 48.74 -16.95
CA LEU A 284 3.54 48.79 -18.38
C LEU A 284 3.29 50.20 -18.96
N ASP A 285 2.14 50.80 -18.67
CA ASP A 285 1.77 52.14 -19.15
C ASP A 285 2.76 53.22 -18.66
N GLU A 286 3.14 53.18 -17.38
CA GLU A 286 4.13 54.09 -16.80
C GLU A 286 5.48 53.97 -17.50
N ARG A 287 5.91 52.74 -17.81
CA ARG A 287 7.15 52.52 -18.56
C ARG A 287 7.09 53.00 -20.00
N GLN A 288 5.99 52.76 -20.70
CA GLN A 288 5.80 53.27 -22.07
C GLN A 288 5.87 54.79 -22.11
N ARG A 289 5.32 55.48 -21.09
CA ARG A 289 5.41 56.94 -20.95
C ARG A 289 6.83 57.42 -20.64
N LEU A 290 7.62 56.65 -19.88
CA LEU A 290 8.99 56.97 -19.52
C LEU A 290 10.03 56.61 -20.60
N SER A 291 9.66 55.83 -21.63
CA SER A 291 10.51 55.54 -22.80
C SER A 291 9.77 55.79 -24.13
N PRO A 292 9.55 57.06 -24.54
CA PRO A 292 8.82 57.38 -25.77
C PRO A 292 9.58 57.10 -27.08
N GLY A 293 10.73 56.41 -27.08
CA GLY A 293 11.71 56.53 -28.18
C GLY A 293 12.58 55.32 -28.52
N LEU A 294 12.11 54.09 -28.28
CA LEU A 294 12.89 52.89 -28.65
C LEU A 294 12.04 51.86 -29.43
N PHE A 295 11.25 52.35 -30.38
CA PHE A 295 10.82 51.53 -31.53
C PHE A 295 11.49 52.13 -32.77
N PRO A 296 12.36 51.40 -33.48
CA PRO A 296 12.75 51.82 -34.81
C PRO A 296 11.52 51.67 -35.70
N THR A 297 11.13 52.77 -36.35
CA THR A 297 10.51 52.68 -37.67
C THR A 297 11.45 51.86 -38.55
N PHE A 298 11.04 50.66 -38.96
CA PHE A 298 11.17 50.08 -40.31
C PHE A 298 10.48 48.72 -40.36
#